data_AF-A0A7X8B0H4-F1
#
_entry.id   AF-A0A7X8B0H4-F1
#
_cell.length_a   1.000
_cell.length_b   1.000
_cell.length_c   1.000
_cell.angle_alpha   90.00
_cell.angle_beta   90.00
_cell.angle_gamma   90.00
#
_symmetry.space_group_name_H-M   'P 1'
#
loop_
_entity.id
_entity.type
_entity.pdbx_description
1 polymer ?
#
loop_
_entity_poly.entity_id
_entity_poly.type
_entity_poly.pdbx_seq_one_letter_code
_entity_poly.pdbx_strand_id
1 'polypeptide(L)'
;MSPRATRYAGILFIGDPHVCASPPGFRLDDYGRAVMEKLRFCLETARQRECLPIILGDLFHVPRDNPNGLLVSLMELFRDEVPWVLVGNHDKHEARLTRDVSLAVLAAAGVVRLLEDAGPVEVVCVAQRRVLIGAAPDWTRLPDRVERNGVDCVIWVTHLDLRFPGYEAGKTDLREIPGIDLVVNGHIHTPKPLQVRGGTMWANPGSIVRISRSVQARDTRPAVVIWRPGAEGLETVPVPHAPFHEVFPPLDEGYEESRETVDESMFIRGLENLAIRKTSEGVGLRSFLEMNLNREDPVDRLVYELYEEIMTDG
;
A
#
# COMPACT_ATOMS: atom_id res chain seq x y z
N MET A 1 -6.54 -34.70 4.49
CA MET A 1 -6.35 -33.80 5.65
C MET A 1 -7.53 -32.85 5.66
N SER A 2 -8.37 -32.86 6.71
CA SER A 2 -9.44 -31.86 6.83
C SER A 2 -8.83 -30.47 6.92
N PRO A 3 -9.42 -29.44 6.29
CA PRO A 3 -8.97 -28.08 6.49
C PRO A 3 -9.18 -27.76 7.98
N ARG A 4 -8.10 -27.42 8.68
CA ARG A 4 -8.21 -26.77 9.99
C ARG A 4 -9.03 -25.51 9.73
N ALA A 5 -10.22 -25.40 10.31
CA ALA A 5 -10.93 -24.14 10.32
C ALA A 5 -10.00 -23.14 11.02
N THR A 6 -9.33 -22.28 10.25
CA THR A 6 -8.34 -21.33 10.77
C THR A 6 -9.11 -20.35 11.62
N ARG A 7 -9.05 -20.56 12.94
CA ARG A 7 -9.63 -19.65 13.93
C ARG A 7 -8.54 -18.65 14.27
N TYR A 8 -8.82 -17.38 14.03
CA TYR A 8 -7.93 -16.29 14.39
C TYR A 8 -8.38 -15.66 15.71
N ALA A 9 -7.46 -15.13 16.50
CA ALA A 9 -7.75 -14.28 17.66
C ALA A 9 -7.86 -12.80 17.29
N GLY A 10 -7.32 -12.40 16.12
CA GLY A 10 -7.36 -11.04 15.60
C GLY A 10 -6.99 -10.97 14.13
N ILE A 11 -6.88 -9.75 13.60
CA ILE A 11 -6.38 -9.48 12.25
C ILE A 11 -5.23 -8.49 12.40
N LEU A 12 -4.08 -8.81 11.80
CA LEU A 12 -2.87 -7.98 11.82
C LEU A 12 -2.70 -7.34 10.44
N PHE A 13 -2.69 -6.00 10.42
CA PHE A 13 -2.56 -5.22 9.19
C PHE A 13 -1.13 -4.68 9.05
N ILE A 14 -0.52 -4.96 7.90
CA ILE A 14 0.87 -4.62 7.56
C ILE A 14 0.82 -3.59 6.43
N GLY A 15 1.32 -2.38 6.66
CA GLY A 15 1.32 -1.33 5.65
C GLY A 15 2.55 -1.35 4.74
N ASP A 16 2.30 -1.19 3.44
CA ASP A 16 3.21 -0.83 2.33
C ASP A 16 4.68 -1.24 2.52
N PRO A 17 5.02 -2.55 2.44
CA PRO A 17 6.38 -3.03 2.64
C PRO A 17 7.41 -2.47 1.64
N HIS A 18 7.00 -2.20 0.39
CA HIS A 18 7.86 -1.73 -0.71
C HIS A 18 9.14 -2.56 -0.87
N VAL A 19 9.01 -3.89 -0.86
CA VAL A 19 10.15 -4.80 -0.98
C VAL A 19 10.93 -4.51 -2.27
N CYS A 20 12.24 -4.32 -2.14
CA CYS A 20 13.17 -4.10 -3.23
C CYS A 20 14.56 -4.62 -2.86
N ALA A 21 15.30 -5.16 -3.84
CA ALA A 21 16.67 -5.61 -3.61
C ALA A 21 17.66 -4.43 -3.52
N SER A 22 17.38 -3.34 -4.23
CA SER A 22 18.19 -2.12 -4.22
C SER A 22 17.49 -1.05 -3.39
N PRO A 23 18.23 -0.29 -2.57
CA PRO A 23 17.63 0.75 -1.73
C PRO A 23 16.91 1.81 -2.58
N PRO A 24 15.63 2.14 -2.28
CA PRO A 24 14.94 3.24 -2.93
C PRO A 24 15.42 4.59 -2.39
N GLY A 25 15.47 5.61 -3.26
CA GLY A 25 15.80 6.98 -2.90
C GLY A 25 17.21 7.13 -2.29
N PHE A 26 17.29 7.76 -1.13
CA PHE A 26 18.55 8.10 -0.45
C PHE A 26 18.92 7.13 0.69
N ARG A 27 18.40 5.90 0.66
CA ARG A 27 18.68 4.92 1.71
C ARG A 27 20.13 4.44 1.66
N LEU A 28 20.75 4.36 2.83
CA LEU A 28 22.16 3.98 3.01
C LEU A 28 22.35 2.53 3.44
N ASP A 29 21.31 1.89 3.97
CA ASP A 29 21.37 0.55 4.54
C ASP A 29 21.11 -0.55 3.50
N ASP A 30 21.32 -1.81 3.91
CA ASP A 30 20.86 -2.98 3.15
C ASP A 30 19.33 -3.08 3.24
N TYR A 31 18.67 -2.30 2.39
CA TYR A 31 17.22 -2.17 2.38
C TYR A 31 16.51 -3.50 2.19
N GLY A 32 17.00 -4.34 1.26
CA GLY A 32 16.42 -5.64 0.97
C GLY A 32 16.44 -6.55 2.19
N ARG A 33 17.55 -6.61 2.92
CA ARG A 33 17.62 -7.34 4.18
C ARG A 33 16.71 -6.72 5.24
N ALA A 34 16.75 -5.41 5.42
CA ALA A 34 15.98 -4.71 6.44
C ALA A 34 14.46 -4.91 6.28
N VAL A 35 13.93 -4.80 5.06
CA VAL A 35 12.50 -5.04 4.79
C VAL A 35 12.11 -6.50 5.01
N MET A 36 12.97 -7.45 4.66
CA MET A 36 12.73 -8.87 4.88
C MET A 36 12.70 -9.24 6.38
N GLU A 37 13.60 -8.67 7.19
CA GLU A 37 13.60 -8.84 8.65
C GLU A 37 12.32 -8.25 9.28
N LYS A 38 11.84 -7.11 8.78
CA LYS A 38 10.57 -6.49 9.21
C LYS A 38 9.36 -7.34 8.85
N LEU A 39 9.28 -7.85 7.62
CA LEU A 39 8.20 -8.76 7.21
C LEU A 39 8.20 -10.04 8.06
N ARG A 40 9.38 -10.61 8.32
CA ARG A 40 9.54 -11.76 9.22
C ARG A 40 8.99 -11.47 10.61
N PHE A 41 9.37 -10.33 11.19
CA PHE A 41 8.83 -9.90 12.48
C PHE A 41 7.29 -9.79 12.46
N CYS A 42 6.71 -9.22 11.40
CA CYS A 42 5.26 -9.04 11.28
C CYS A 42 4.53 -10.40 11.20
N LEU A 43 5.05 -11.35 10.42
CA LEU A 43 4.46 -12.69 10.29
C LEU A 43 4.65 -13.52 11.56
N GLU A 44 5.81 -13.44 12.21
CA GLU A 44 6.03 -14.09 13.50
C GLU A 44 5.09 -13.53 14.57
N THR A 45 4.86 -12.21 14.56
CA THR A 45 3.88 -11.55 15.43
C THR A 45 2.47 -12.05 15.14
N ALA A 46 2.07 -12.12 13.87
CA ALA A 46 0.77 -12.64 13.47
C ALA A 46 0.57 -14.08 13.96
N ARG A 47 1.55 -14.96 13.73
CA ARG A 47 1.54 -16.35 14.20
C ARG A 47 1.43 -16.44 15.72
N GLN A 48 2.29 -15.72 16.45
CA GLN A 48 2.32 -15.76 17.92
C GLN A 48 1.03 -15.20 18.55
N ARG A 49 0.36 -14.27 17.88
CA ARG A 49 -0.88 -13.63 18.32
C ARG A 49 -2.11 -14.26 17.67
N GLU A 50 -1.94 -15.37 16.93
CA GLU A 50 -2.98 -16.08 16.19
C GLU A 50 -3.82 -15.13 15.30
N CYS A 51 -3.18 -14.15 14.68
CA CYS A 51 -3.84 -13.16 13.83
C CYS A 51 -3.79 -13.56 12.36
N LEU A 52 -4.81 -13.20 11.59
CA LEU A 52 -4.77 -13.23 10.13
C LEU A 52 -3.86 -12.09 9.64
N PRO A 53 -2.72 -12.36 8.95
CA PRO A 53 -1.90 -11.29 8.39
C PRO A 53 -2.48 -10.79 7.06
N ILE A 54 -2.72 -9.48 6.97
CA ILE A 54 -3.11 -8.79 5.74
C ILE A 54 -2.08 -7.69 5.43
N ILE A 55 -1.46 -7.76 4.25
CA ILE A 55 -0.61 -6.72 3.67
C ILE A 55 -1.51 -5.77 2.87
N LEU A 56 -1.44 -4.48 3.18
CA LEU A 56 -2.37 -3.44 2.70
C LEU A 56 -2.02 -2.89 1.31
N GLY A 57 -1.23 -3.62 0.52
CA GLY A 57 -0.73 -3.18 -0.77
C GLY A 57 0.74 -2.77 -0.75
N ASP A 58 1.22 -2.41 -1.94
CA ASP A 58 2.61 -2.09 -2.26
C ASP A 58 3.59 -3.06 -1.61
N LEU A 59 3.35 -4.37 -1.83
CA LEU A 59 4.29 -5.39 -1.37
C LEU A 59 5.65 -5.17 -2.03
N PHE A 60 5.68 -4.83 -3.31
CA PHE A 60 6.90 -4.50 -4.04
C PHE A 60 7.04 -3.00 -4.27
N HIS A 61 8.28 -2.50 -4.28
CA HIS A 61 8.55 -1.11 -4.65
C HIS A 61 8.39 -0.86 -6.16
N VAL A 62 8.65 -1.89 -6.97
CA VAL A 62 8.48 -1.85 -8.43
C VAL A 62 7.78 -3.14 -8.88
N PRO A 63 6.89 -3.07 -9.87
CA PRO A 63 6.05 -4.21 -10.24
C PRO A 63 6.85 -5.33 -10.94
N ARG A 64 7.96 -4.99 -11.59
CA ARG A 64 8.78 -5.89 -12.42
C ARG A 64 10.26 -5.76 -12.09
N ASP A 65 11.08 -6.59 -12.73
CA ASP A 65 12.56 -6.55 -12.64
C ASP A 65 13.12 -6.75 -11.22
N ASN A 66 12.34 -7.37 -10.34
CA ASN A 66 12.82 -7.81 -9.03
C ASN A 66 13.71 -9.05 -9.21
N PRO A 67 14.87 -9.13 -8.55
CA PRO A 67 15.76 -10.29 -8.69
C PRO A 67 15.10 -11.60 -8.24
N ASN A 68 15.33 -12.69 -8.97
CA ASN A 68 14.75 -13.99 -8.65
C ASN A 68 15.04 -14.45 -7.21
N GLY A 69 16.23 -14.15 -6.67
CA GLY A 69 16.58 -14.49 -5.29
C GLY A 69 15.66 -13.81 -4.25
N LEU A 70 15.20 -12.59 -4.54
CA LEU A 70 14.24 -11.87 -3.68
C LEU A 70 12.86 -12.55 -3.70
N LEU A 71 12.40 -12.94 -4.89
CA LEU A 71 11.13 -13.68 -5.04
C LEU A 71 11.17 -15.02 -4.32
N VAL A 72 12.27 -15.77 -4.44
CA VAL A 72 12.47 -17.04 -3.70
C VAL A 72 12.43 -16.79 -2.19
N SER A 73 13.11 -15.75 -1.71
CA SER A 73 13.15 -15.42 -0.28
C SER A 73 11.76 -15.06 0.27
N LEU A 74 10.95 -14.34 -0.51
CA LEU A 74 9.55 -14.04 -0.16
C LEU A 74 8.68 -15.31 -0.17
N MET A 75 8.84 -16.18 -1.17
CA MET A 75 8.11 -17.46 -1.21
C MET A 75 8.42 -18.35 -0.02
N GLU A 76 9.68 -18.42 0.40
CA GLU A 76 10.10 -19.15 1.59
C GLU A 76 9.54 -18.51 2.86
N LEU A 77 9.57 -17.18 2.96
CA LEU A 77 9.04 -16.46 4.12
C LEU A 77 7.53 -16.63 4.28
N PHE A 78 6.78 -16.67 3.17
CA PHE A 78 5.31 -16.66 3.19
C PHE A 78 4.68 -18.06 3.19
N ARG A 79 5.45 -19.11 2.91
CA ARG A 79 4.94 -20.48 2.70
C ARG A 79 4.06 -21.00 3.82
N ASP A 80 4.39 -20.70 5.07
CA ASP A 80 3.70 -21.28 6.24
C ASP A 80 2.49 -20.45 6.69
N GLU A 81 2.50 -19.13 6.48
CA GLU A 81 1.44 -18.21 6.97
C GLU A 81 0.49 -17.73 5.86
N VAL A 82 0.91 -17.77 4.59
CA VAL A 82 0.16 -17.34 3.40
C VAL A 82 -0.62 -16.03 3.63
N PRO A 83 0.06 -14.87 3.73
CA PRO A 83 -0.60 -13.61 4.00
C PRO A 83 -1.56 -13.23 2.89
N TRP A 84 -2.62 -12.51 3.28
CA TRP A 84 -3.50 -11.89 2.30
C TRP A 84 -2.84 -10.60 1.83
N VAL A 85 -2.79 -10.36 0.52
CA VAL A 85 -2.08 -9.22 -0.06
C VAL A 85 -3.05 -8.46 -0.93
N LEU A 86 -3.41 -7.26 -0.50
CA LEU A 86 -4.12 -6.29 -1.31
C LEU A 86 -3.20 -5.80 -2.43
N VAL A 87 -3.73 -5.53 -3.61
CA VAL A 87 -2.90 -4.96 -4.68
C VAL A 87 -2.81 -3.43 -4.51
N GLY A 88 -1.59 -2.93 -4.33
CA GLY A 88 -1.30 -1.48 -4.32
C GLY A 88 -0.91 -0.93 -5.69
N ASN A 89 -0.61 0.37 -5.76
CA ASN A 89 -0.27 1.01 -7.03
C ASN A 89 1.12 0.61 -7.56
N HIS A 90 2.05 0.18 -6.70
CA HIS A 90 3.39 -0.29 -7.09
C HIS A 90 3.44 -1.76 -7.51
N ASP A 91 2.41 -2.54 -7.15
CA ASP A 91 2.37 -3.98 -7.43
C ASP A 91 1.92 -4.32 -8.86
N LYS A 92 1.45 -3.33 -9.62
CA LYS A 92 0.85 -3.48 -10.95
C LYS A 92 1.60 -2.70 -12.03
N HIS A 93 1.34 -3.05 -13.28
CA HIS A 93 1.85 -2.31 -14.43
C HIS A 93 0.72 -1.44 -15.00
N GLU A 94 0.93 -0.12 -15.04
CA GLU A 94 -0.07 0.87 -15.45
C GLU A 94 -1.37 0.81 -14.61
N ALA A 95 -2.49 0.42 -15.21
CA ALA A 95 -3.80 0.32 -14.55
C ALA A 95 -4.24 -1.13 -14.32
N ARG A 96 -3.34 -2.12 -14.52
CA ARG A 96 -3.72 -3.55 -14.50
C ARG A 96 -2.70 -4.39 -13.76
N LEU A 97 -3.19 -5.30 -12.93
CA LEU A 97 -2.37 -6.43 -12.49
C LEU A 97 -2.16 -7.36 -13.69
N THR A 98 -0.90 -7.48 -14.13
CA THR A 98 -0.52 -8.27 -15.30
C THR A 98 0.26 -9.51 -14.84
N ARG A 99 0.24 -10.59 -15.64
CA ARG A 99 0.84 -11.87 -15.24
C ARG A 99 2.37 -11.85 -15.10
N ASP A 100 3.00 -10.82 -15.63
CA ASP A 100 4.46 -10.62 -15.66
C ASP A 100 4.97 -9.71 -14.53
N VAL A 101 4.13 -9.35 -13.56
CA VAL A 101 4.55 -8.65 -12.33
C VAL A 101 4.93 -9.61 -11.22
N SER A 102 5.81 -9.17 -10.31
CA SER A 102 6.32 -9.95 -9.18
C SER A 102 5.20 -10.50 -8.28
N LEU A 103 4.15 -9.70 -8.04
CA LEU A 103 3.02 -10.13 -7.21
C LEU A 103 2.25 -11.30 -7.84
N ALA A 104 2.09 -11.32 -9.17
CA ALA A 104 1.46 -12.42 -9.88
C ALA A 104 2.26 -13.72 -9.76
N VAL A 105 3.59 -13.63 -9.69
CA VAL A 105 4.47 -14.80 -9.46
C VAL A 105 4.23 -15.40 -8.07
N LEU A 106 4.14 -14.57 -7.02
CA LEU A 106 3.84 -15.05 -5.66
C LEU A 106 2.44 -15.66 -5.57
N ALA A 107 1.44 -15.06 -6.22
CA ALA A 107 0.08 -15.59 -6.28
C ALA A 107 0.05 -16.95 -7.01
N ALA A 108 0.73 -17.07 -8.15
CA ALA A 108 0.83 -18.32 -8.90
C ALA A 108 1.57 -19.43 -8.12
N ALA A 109 2.53 -19.06 -7.27
CA ALA A 109 3.22 -19.97 -6.36
C ALA A 109 2.37 -20.42 -5.16
N GLY A 110 1.19 -19.81 -4.94
CA GLY A 110 0.28 -20.16 -3.85
C GLY A 110 0.78 -19.73 -2.47
N VAL A 111 1.73 -18.80 -2.40
CA VAL A 111 2.31 -18.32 -1.13
C VAL A 111 1.66 -17.04 -0.62
N VAL A 112 0.75 -16.44 -1.39
CA VAL A 112 -0.09 -15.31 -0.95
C VAL A 112 -1.53 -15.56 -1.35
N ARG A 113 -2.47 -15.03 -0.58
CA ARG A 113 -3.86 -14.86 -1.02
C ARG A 113 -4.03 -13.46 -1.58
N LEU A 114 -4.18 -13.36 -2.90
CA LEU A 114 -4.30 -12.09 -3.57
C LEU A 114 -5.70 -11.48 -3.39
N LEU A 115 -5.77 -10.18 -3.11
CA LEU A 115 -7.01 -9.39 -3.09
C LEU A 115 -6.93 -8.37 -4.23
N GLU A 116 -7.33 -8.78 -5.43
CA GLU A 116 -7.21 -7.98 -6.68
C GLU A 116 -8.53 -7.36 -7.16
N ASP A 117 -9.65 -7.84 -6.65
CA ASP A 117 -10.99 -7.35 -6.98
C ASP A 117 -11.59 -6.53 -5.84
N ALA A 118 -12.38 -5.51 -6.20
CA ALA A 118 -13.18 -4.77 -5.24
C ALA A 118 -14.45 -5.53 -4.87
N GLY A 119 -14.77 -5.54 -3.58
CA GLY A 119 -15.99 -6.14 -3.06
C GLY A 119 -15.77 -7.03 -1.83
N PRO A 120 -16.83 -7.73 -1.39
CA PRO A 120 -16.75 -8.74 -0.35
C PRO A 120 -15.79 -9.86 -0.77
N VAL A 121 -14.85 -10.23 0.11
CA VAL A 121 -13.83 -11.27 -0.14
C VAL A 121 -14.24 -12.58 0.53
N GLU A 122 -14.28 -12.60 1.86
CA GLU A 122 -14.59 -13.81 2.62
C GLU A 122 -15.04 -13.49 4.05
N VAL A 123 -15.88 -14.37 4.61
CA VAL A 123 -16.22 -14.35 6.03
C VAL A 123 -15.26 -15.26 6.81
N VAL A 124 -14.47 -14.67 7.69
CA VAL A 124 -13.52 -15.40 8.56
C VAL A 124 -14.04 -15.47 10.00
N CYS A 125 -13.57 -16.47 10.76
CA CYS A 125 -13.91 -16.61 12.18
C CYS A 125 -12.80 -16.02 13.05
N VAL A 126 -13.07 -14.89 13.70
CA VAL A 126 -12.14 -14.20 14.62
C VAL A 126 -12.73 -14.21 16.02
N ALA A 127 -12.09 -14.89 16.97
CA ALA A 127 -12.56 -15.05 18.34
C ALA A 127 -14.07 -15.40 18.43
N GLN A 128 -14.50 -16.39 17.64
CA GLN A 128 -15.89 -16.86 17.52
C GLN A 128 -16.88 -15.88 16.84
N ARG A 129 -16.42 -14.73 16.38
CA ARG A 129 -17.22 -13.78 15.58
C ARG A 129 -17.05 -14.05 14.09
N ARG A 130 -18.13 -13.88 13.33
CA ARG A 130 -18.13 -13.90 11.87
C ARG A 130 -17.77 -12.51 11.36
N VAL A 131 -16.60 -12.38 10.76
CA VAL A 131 -16.09 -11.10 10.26
C VAL A 131 -16.03 -11.16 8.74
N LEU A 132 -16.77 -10.30 8.05
CA LEU A 132 -16.64 -10.14 6.61
C LEU A 132 -15.43 -9.25 6.31
N ILE A 133 -14.49 -9.77 5.54
CA ILE A 133 -13.43 -8.98 4.92
C ILE A 133 -13.90 -8.58 3.53
N GLY A 134 -13.85 -7.29 3.23
CA GLY A 134 -13.95 -6.76 1.87
C GLY A 134 -12.66 -6.05 1.47
N ALA A 135 -12.49 -5.84 0.17
CA ALA A 135 -11.32 -5.20 -0.39
C ALA A 135 -11.70 -4.06 -1.35
N ALA A 136 -10.88 -3.03 -1.37
CA ALA A 136 -10.82 -2.02 -2.41
C ALA A 136 -9.34 -1.81 -2.78
N PRO A 137 -8.78 -2.63 -3.70
CA PRO A 137 -7.44 -2.43 -4.22
C PRO A 137 -7.25 -1.02 -4.79
N ASP A 138 -6.02 -0.64 -5.15
CA ASP A 138 -5.79 0.59 -5.92
C ASP A 138 -6.71 0.63 -7.17
N TRP A 139 -6.91 1.79 -7.80
CA TRP A 139 -7.79 2.03 -8.97
C TRP A 139 -9.27 1.65 -8.83
N THR A 140 -9.68 1.02 -7.74
CA THR A 140 -11.07 0.65 -7.46
C THR A 140 -11.77 1.70 -6.61
N ARG A 141 -13.03 1.44 -6.25
CA ARG A 141 -13.83 2.33 -5.42
C ARG A 141 -14.32 1.60 -4.19
N LEU A 142 -14.40 2.33 -3.08
CA LEU A 142 -15.12 1.87 -1.91
C LEU A 142 -16.61 1.73 -2.24
N PRO A 143 -17.30 0.74 -1.65
CA PRO A 143 -18.74 0.59 -1.83
C PRO A 143 -19.48 1.75 -1.17
N ASP A 144 -20.67 2.05 -1.67
CA ASP A 144 -21.55 3.03 -1.03
C ASP A 144 -22.20 2.51 0.25
N ARG A 145 -22.41 1.19 0.32
CA ARG A 145 -22.95 0.46 1.47
C ARG A 145 -22.65 -1.03 1.37
N VAL A 146 -22.72 -1.73 2.50
CA VAL A 146 -22.56 -3.19 2.58
C VAL A 146 -23.71 -3.79 3.38
N GLU A 147 -24.37 -4.81 2.83
CA GLU A 147 -25.33 -5.61 3.57
C GLU A 147 -24.61 -6.62 4.46
N ARG A 148 -24.86 -6.57 5.78
CA ARG A 148 -24.15 -7.43 6.74
C ARG A 148 -24.49 -8.91 6.61
N ASN A 149 -25.67 -9.25 6.10
CA ASN A 149 -26.08 -10.65 5.86
C ASN A 149 -25.77 -11.61 7.04
N GLY A 150 -26.00 -11.15 8.28
CA GLY A 150 -25.81 -11.95 9.50
C GLY A 150 -24.37 -12.11 9.98
N VAL A 151 -23.41 -11.31 9.49
CA VAL A 151 -22.06 -11.22 10.08
C VAL A 151 -22.03 -10.28 11.28
N ASP A 152 -21.13 -10.55 12.23
CA ASP A 152 -20.97 -9.75 13.44
C ASP A 152 -20.25 -8.42 13.15
N CYS A 153 -19.30 -8.42 12.21
CA CYS A 153 -18.46 -7.26 11.89
C CYS A 153 -18.07 -7.27 10.40
N VAL A 154 -17.94 -6.09 9.82
CA VAL A 154 -17.46 -5.87 8.45
C VAL A 154 -16.22 -4.99 8.47
N ILE A 155 -15.12 -5.52 7.96
CA ILE A 155 -13.84 -4.83 7.80
C ILE A 155 -13.52 -4.72 6.32
N TRP A 156 -13.14 -3.52 5.88
CA TRP A 156 -12.69 -3.25 4.53
C TRP A 156 -11.20 -2.89 4.52
N VAL A 157 -10.42 -3.55 3.69
CA VAL A 157 -9.02 -3.17 3.44
C VAL A 157 -8.94 -2.42 2.12
N THR A 158 -8.14 -1.37 2.08
CA THR A 158 -8.10 -0.46 0.93
C THR A 158 -6.69 0.07 0.67
N HIS A 159 -6.40 0.41 -0.58
CA HIS A 159 -5.15 1.06 -0.97
C HIS A 159 -5.50 2.27 -1.84
N LEU A 160 -6.04 3.31 -1.21
CA LEU A 160 -6.59 4.48 -1.90
C LEU A 160 -6.01 5.78 -1.35
N ASP A 161 -6.08 6.80 -2.20
CA ASP A 161 -5.67 8.16 -1.89
C ASP A 161 -6.75 8.88 -1.04
N LEU A 162 -6.77 8.56 0.26
CA LEU A 162 -7.77 9.01 1.23
C LEU A 162 -7.33 10.27 1.99
N ARG A 163 -8.22 11.25 2.13
CA ARG A 163 -7.98 12.50 2.86
C ARG A 163 -8.10 12.32 4.38
N PHE A 164 -7.02 11.85 4.99
CA PHE A 164 -6.87 11.82 6.45
C PHE A 164 -6.37 13.17 6.99
N PRO A 165 -6.67 13.52 8.26
CA PRO A 165 -6.05 14.67 8.91
C PRO A 165 -4.52 14.60 8.85
N GLY A 166 -3.90 15.67 8.35
CA GLY A 166 -2.46 15.70 8.10
C GLY A 166 -2.04 15.02 6.79
N TYR A 167 -2.98 14.82 5.87
CA TYR A 167 -2.78 14.41 4.48
C TYR A 167 -3.93 14.96 3.61
N GLU A 168 -3.98 16.30 3.51
CA GLU A 168 -5.10 17.01 2.86
C GLU A 168 -5.10 16.88 1.33
N ALA A 169 -3.96 16.51 0.75
CA ALA A 169 -3.81 16.27 -0.69
C ALA A 169 -4.63 15.08 -1.20
N GLY A 170 -5.15 14.24 -0.30
CA GLY A 170 -5.92 13.06 -0.69
C GLY A 170 -7.13 13.38 -1.55
N LYS A 171 -7.34 12.56 -2.58
CA LYS A 171 -8.42 12.72 -3.56
C LYS A 171 -9.81 12.29 -3.07
N THR A 172 -9.88 11.41 -2.06
CA THR A 172 -11.14 10.83 -1.58
C THR A 172 -11.42 11.17 -0.12
N ASP A 173 -12.55 11.79 0.18
CA ASP A 173 -12.94 12.12 1.56
C ASP A 173 -13.38 10.91 2.38
N LEU A 174 -13.05 10.94 3.68
CA LEU A 174 -13.55 9.98 4.66
C LEU A 174 -15.03 10.25 4.95
N ARG A 175 -15.86 9.21 4.85
CA ARG A 175 -17.31 9.28 5.10
C ARG A 175 -17.81 8.08 5.88
N GLU A 176 -19.06 8.13 6.32
CA GLU A 176 -19.73 6.90 6.74
C GLU A 176 -19.98 6.01 5.51
N ILE A 177 -19.72 4.71 5.66
CA ILE A 177 -20.12 3.70 4.70
C ILE A 177 -21.06 2.72 5.43
N PRO A 178 -22.39 2.90 5.30
CA PRO A 178 -23.36 2.08 6.04
C PRO A 178 -23.09 0.59 5.87
N GLY A 179 -22.97 -0.09 7.01
CA GLY A 179 -22.69 -1.52 7.07
C GLY A 179 -21.22 -1.89 7.28
N ILE A 180 -20.27 -0.98 7.06
CA ILE A 180 -18.84 -1.19 7.34
C ILE A 180 -18.48 -0.62 8.71
N ASP A 181 -17.90 -1.45 9.57
CA ASP A 181 -17.44 -1.05 10.91
C ASP A 181 -16.05 -0.40 10.86
N LEU A 182 -15.13 -0.97 10.08
CA LEU A 182 -13.74 -0.54 10.02
C LEU A 182 -13.22 -0.57 8.59
N VAL A 183 -12.54 0.51 8.17
CA VAL A 183 -11.75 0.60 6.95
C VAL A 183 -10.28 0.76 7.34
N VAL A 184 -9.40 -0.08 6.80
CA VAL A 184 -7.95 0.00 7.01
C VAL A 184 -7.26 0.28 5.68
N ASN A 185 -6.62 1.44 5.58
CA ASN A 185 -5.97 1.92 4.36
C ASN A 185 -4.46 1.66 4.38
N GLY A 186 -3.92 1.19 3.26
CA GLY A 186 -2.51 1.31 2.86
C GLY A 186 -2.27 2.63 2.13
N HIS A 187 -1.31 2.68 1.21
CA HIS A 187 -0.99 3.83 0.35
C HIS A 187 -0.31 5.01 1.08
N ILE A 188 -0.86 5.48 2.21
CA ILE A 188 -0.30 6.60 2.94
C ILE A 188 0.79 6.09 3.88
N HIS A 189 2.06 6.32 3.53
CA HIS A 189 3.21 5.75 4.25
C HIS A 189 3.39 6.25 5.70
N THR A 190 2.77 7.38 6.06
CA THR A 190 2.79 7.90 7.43
C THR A 190 1.53 7.46 8.19
N PRO A 191 1.65 7.00 9.45
CA PRO A 191 0.48 6.67 10.26
C PRO A 191 -0.44 7.87 10.41
N LYS A 192 -1.77 7.63 10.42
CA LYS A 192 -2.78 8.67 10.62
C LYS A 192 -3.59 8.41 11.89
N PRO A 193 -4.04 9.48 12.58
CA PRO A 193 -4.91 9.32 13.74
C PRO A 193 -6.21 8.64 13.31
N LEU A 194 -6.69 7.71 14.15
CA LEU A 194 -7.96 7.01 13.94
C LEU A 194 -9.10 8.02 13.73
N GLN A 195 -9.91 7.82 12.69
CA GLN A 195 -11.05 8.66 12.40
C GLN A 195 -12.35 7.86 12.55
N VAL A 196 -13.41 8.53 12.97
CA VAL A 196 -14.77 7.96 12.98
C VAL A 196 -15.68 8.87 12.17
N ARG A 197 -16.47 8.28 11.29
CA ARG A 197 -17.49 8.97 10.47
C ARG A 197 -18.77 8.14 10.52
N GLY A 198 -19.75 8.62 11.28
CA GLY A 198 -20.95 7.84 11.58
C GLY A 198 -20.58 6.50 12.22
N GLY A 199 -21.10 5.39 11.69
CA GLY A 199 -20.77 4.03 12.11
C GLY A 199 -19.45 3.46 11.59
N THR A 200 -18.70 4.18 10.75
CA THR A 200 -17.46 3.68 10.13
C THR A 200 -16.21 4.27 10.77
N MET A 201 -15.33 3.40 11.26
CA MET A 201 -13.99 3.72 11.73
C MET A 201 -13.00 3.63 10.58
N TRP A 202 -12.02 4.53 10.52
CA TRP A 202 -10.99 4.59 9.50
C TRP A 202 -9.61 4.62 10.13
N ALA A 203 -8.74 3.73 9.67
CA ALA A 203 -7.37 3.59 10.13
C ALA A 203 -6.39 3.59 8.96
N ASN A 204 -5.20 4.12 9.20
CA ASN A 204 -4.07 4.03 8.29
C ASN A 204 -2.81 3.82 9.13
N PRO A 205 -2.27 2.59 9.22
CA PRO A 205 -1.12 2.28 10.07
C PRO A 205 0.19 2.90 9.59
N GLY A 206 0.25 3.36 8.34
CA GLY A 206 1.49 3.75 7.69
C GLY A 206 2.32 2.54 7.25
N SER A 207 3.45 2.81 6.62
CA SER A 207 4.36 1.80 6.11
C SER A 207 5.21 1.19 7.22
N ILE A 208 5.55 -0.10 7.07
CA ILE A 208 6.55 -0.76 7.94
C ILE A 208 7.99 -0.34 7.65
N VAL A 209 8.20 0.47 6.60
CA VAL A 209 9.48 1.04 6.18
C VAL A 209 9.40 2.56 6.03
N ARG A 210 10.56 3.22 6.11
CA ARG A 210 10.71 4.60 5.65
C ARG A 210 11.21 4.56 4.21
N ILE A 211 10.49 5.19 3.29
CA ILE A 211 10.81 5.16 1.85
C ILE A 211 11.45 6.47 1.41
N SER A 212 10.96 7.60 1.94
CA SER A 212 11.48 8.93 1.63
C SER A 212 12.38 9.48 2.73
N ARG A 213 13.31 10.36 2.34
CA ARG A 213 14.15 11.15 3.24
C ARG A 213 13.42 12.45 3.58
N SER A 214 12.54 12.41 4.57
CA SER A 214 11.78 13.59 5.00
C SER A 214 11.69 13.74 6.53
N VAL A 215 11.23 14.92 6.96
CA VAL A 215 10.98 15.23 8.38
C VAL A 215 9.92 14.28 8.94
N GLN A 216 8.85 14.02 8.20
CA GLN A 216 7.77 13.10 8.59
C GLN A 216 8.31 11.68 8.70
N ALA A 217 9.16 11.23 7.76
CA ALA A 217 9.79 9.92 7.83
C ALA A 217 10.70 9.78 9.06
N ARG A 218 11.47 10.83 9.40
CA ARG A 218 12.33 10.88 10.61
C ARG A 218 11.53 10.64 11.90
N ASP A 219 10.38 11.28 12.00
CA ASP A 219 9.58 11.24 13.22
C ASP A 219 8.65 10.01 13.25
N THR A 220 8.37 9.41 12.09
CA THR A 220 7.60 8.18 11.96
C THR A 220 8.30 6.98 12.64
N ARG A 221 7.52 6.21 13.38
CA ARG A 221 7.91 4.92 13.97
C ARG A 221 7.12 3.83 13.26
N PRO A 222 7.77 3.01 12.41
CA PRO A 222 7.12 1.88 11.76
C PRO A 222 6.42 0.96 12.75
N ALA A 223 5.18 0.60 12.44
CA ALA A 223 4.35 -0.26 13.27
C ALA A 223 3.35 -1.05 12.41
N VAL A 224 2.80 -2.12 12.98
CA VAL A 224 1.62 -2.80 12.48
C VAL A 224 0.47 -2.59 13.45
N VAL A 225 -0.76 -2.77 12.99
CA VAL A 225 -1.95 -2.64 13.84
C VAL A 225 -2.73 -3.93 13.90
N ILE A 226 -3.20 -4.29 15.09
CA ILE A 226 -4.01 -5.48 15.33
C ILE A 226 -5.42 -5.05 15.72
N TRP A 227 -6.39 -5.58 15.00
CA TRP A 227 -7.80 -5.52 15.38
C TRP A 227 -8.20 -6.79 16.13
N ARG A 228 -9.02 -6.63 17.18
CA ARG A 228 -9.70 -7.72 17.87
C ARG A 228 -11.17 -7.40 18.11
N PRO A 229 -12.06 -8.40 18.05
CA PRO A 229 -13.46 -8.18 18.37
C PRO A 229 -13.64 -7.62 19.79
N GLY A 230 -14.48 -6.59 19.92
CA GLY A 230 -14.82 -5.97 21.20
C GLY A 230 -13.77 -4.99 21.74
N ALA A 231 -12.65 -4.78 21.06
CA ALA A 231 -11.72 -3.70 21.39
C ALA A 231 -12.29 -2.35 20.94
N GLU A 232 -12.11 -1.29 21.75
CA GLU A 232 -12.53 0.07 21.41
C GLU A 232 -11.67 0.72 20.31
N GLY A 233 -10.51 0.15 20.00
CA GLY A 233 -9.59 0.64 18.99
C GLY A 233 -8.65 -0.44 18.48
N LEU A 234 -7.55 0.00 17.86
CA LEU A 234 -6.53 -0.87 17.30
C LEU A 234 -5.30 -0.92 18.21
N GLU A 235 -4.75 -2.13 18.43
CA GLU A 235 -3.48 -2.29 19.12
C GLU A 235 -2.34 -2.00 18.14
N THR A 236 -1.47 -1.05 18.47
CA THR A 236 -0.26 -0.77 17.69
C THR A 236 0.91 -1.58 18.20
N VAL A 237 1.54 -2.35 17.32
CA VAL A 237 2.77 -3.11 17.62
C VAL A 237 3.95 -2.47 16.88
N PRO A 238 4.92 -1.87 17.59
CA PRO A 238 6.10 -1.32 16.96
C PRO A 238 6.89 -2.39 16.20
N VAL A 239 7.25 -2.10 14.95
CA VAL A 239 8.13 -2.95 14.15
C VAL A 239 9.58 -2.54 14.43
N PRO A 240 10.50 -3.46 14.73
CA PRO A 240 11.91 -3.14 14.89
C PRO A 240 12.44 -2.32 13.71
N HIS A 241 13.15 -1.23 14.02
CA HIS A 241 13.67 -0.31 13.03
C HIS A 241 14.90 0.43 13.56
N ALA A 242 15.85 0.69 12.66
CA ALA A 242 16.98 1.54 12.95
C ALA A 242 16.55 3.02 13.12
N PRO A 243 17.31 3.82 13.89
CA PRO A 243 17.20 5.26 13.90
C PRO A 243 17.27 5.86 12.48
N PHE A 244 16.62 7.01 12.27
CA PHE A 244 16.57 7.65 10.94
C PHE A 244 17.97 7.94 10.37
N HIS A 245 18.87 8.45 11.20
CA HIS A 245 20.23 8.85 10.78
C HIS A 245 21.16 7.66 10.46
N GLU A 246 20.76 6.43 10.77
CA GLU A 246 21.49 5.23 10.37
C GLU A 246 21.05 4.72 8.99
N VAL A 247 19.86 5.09 8.54
CA VAL A 247 19.27 4.64 7.26
C VAL A 247 19.22 5.73 6.20
N PHE A 248 19.32 7.00 6.60
CA PHE A 248 19.35 8.16 5.71
C PHE A 248 20.45 9.15 6.12
N PRO A 249 20.98 9.93 5.16
CA PRO A 249 21.78 11.10 5.48
C PRO A 249 21.01 12.09 6.37
N PRO A 250 21.70 12.87 7.22
CA PRO A 250 21.08 13.93 8.00
C PRO A 250 20.24 14.87 7.14
N LEU A 251 19.17 15.42 7.71
CA LEU A 251 18.45 16.55 7.13
C LEU A 251 19.21 17.82 7.50
N ASP A 252 19.54 18.66 6.53
CA ASP A 252 20.25 19.93 6.78
C ASP A 252 19.36 20.90 7.57
N GLU A 253 19.99 21.80 8.34
CA GLU A 253 19.28 22.89 9.02
C GLU A 253 18.62 23.81 7.97
N GLY A 254 17.30 23.94 8.02
CA GLY A 254 16.55 24.68 6.99
C GLY A 254 16.18 23.85 5.76
N TYR A 255 16.23 22.51 5.84
CA TYR A 255 15.59 21.64 4.85
C TYR A 255 14.08 21.89 4.86
N GLU A 256 13.64 22.84 4.03
CA GLU A 256 12.27 22.88 3.56
C GLU A 256 12.10 21.67 2.65
N GLU A 257 11.15 20.80 2.99
CA GLU A 257 10.64 19.84 2.01
C GLU A 257 10.24 20.67 0.79
N SER A 258 11.03 20.61 -0.29
CA SER A 258 10.44 20.81 -1.59
C SER A 258 9.25 19.86 -1.60
N ARG A 259 8.07 20.36 -1.98
CA ARG A 259 6.93 19.51 -2.30
C ARG A 259 7.24 18.70 -3.56
N GLU A 260 8.43 18.10 -3.66
CA GLU A 260 8.66 16.89 -4.43
C GLU A 260 7.78 15.83 -3.77
N THR A 261 6.50 15.92 -4.11
CA THR A 261 5.56 14.83 -3.98
C THR A 261 6.27 13.62 -4.55
N VAL A 262 6.15 12.47 -3.89
CA VAL A 262 6.60 11.20 -4.46
C VAL A 262 6.07 11.03 -5.89
N ASP A 263 4.95 11.69 -6.19
CA ASP A 263 4.35 11.89 -7.51
C ASP A 263 5.25 12.58 -8.54
N GLU A 264 6.02 13.64 -8.21
CA GLU A 264 6.93 14.30 -9.15
C GLU A 264 8.09 13.39 -9.59
N SER A 265 8.71 12.65 -8.66
CA SER A 265 9.77 11.69 -9.00
C SER A 265 9.21 10.50 -9.81
N MET A 266 7.97 10.08 -9.52
CA MET A 266 7.24 9.05 -10.26
C MET A 266 6.78 9.56 -11.63
N PHE A 267 6.43 10.84 -11.76
CA PHE A 267 6.08 11.51 -13.00
C PHE A 267 7.30 11.57 -13.92
N ILE A 268 8.46 12.00 -13.41
CA ILE A 268 9.72 12.03 -14.15
C ILE A 268 10.16 10.61 -14.54
N ARG A 269 10.07 9.62 -13.64
CA ARG A 269 10.36 8.21 -13.98
C ARG A 269 9.35 7.62 -14.97
N GLY A 270 8.09 8.04 -14.92
CA GLY A 270 7.05 7.65 -15.87
C GLY A 270 7.33 8.23 -17.27
N LEU A 271 7.75 9.49 -17.33
CA LEU A 271 8.27 10.14 -18.54
C LEU A 271 9.52 9.44 -19.08
N GLU A 272 10.48 9.09 -18.24
CA GLU A 272 11.68 8.35 -18.63
C GLU A 272 11.32 6.97 -19.22
N ASN A 273 10.40 6.24 -18.59
CA ASN A 273 9.92 4.95 -19.09
C ASN A 273 9.17 5.06 -20.43
N LEU A 274 8.40 6.14 -20.61
CA LEU A 274 7.75 6.48 -21.89
C LEU A 274 8.80 6.88 -22.95
N ALA A 275 9.86 7.59 -22.57
CA ALA A 275 10.94 7.98 -23.49
C ALA A 275 11.78 6.77 -23.94
N ILE A 276 12.01 5.80 -23.06
CA ILE A 276 12.71 4.54 -23.36
C ILE A 276 11.88 3.67 -24.31
N ARG A 277 10.55 3.65 -24.13
CA ARG A 277 9.62 2.98 -25.03
C ARG A 277 9.15 3.97 -26.11
N LYS A 278 9.97 4.21 -27.14
CA LYS A 278 9.55 4.97 -28.34
C LYS A 278 8.27 4.35 -28.95
N THR A 279 7.09 4.77 -28.49
CA THR A 279 5.82 4.44 -29.12
C THR A 279 5.64 5.38 -30.28
N SER A 280 5.46 4.82 -31.47
CA SER A 280 5.47 5.52 -32.75
C SER A 280 4.35 6.56 -32.96
N GLU A 281 3.43 6.75 -32.01
CA GLU A 281 2.21 7.55 -32.23
C GLU A 281 1.80 8.49 -31.08
N GLY A 282 2.62 8.71 -30.04
CA GLY A 282 2.33 9.73 -29.00
C GLY A 282 1.08 9.47 -28.11
N VAL A 283 0.24 8.49 -28.44
CA VAL A 283 -1.03 8.16 -27.75
C VAL A 283 -0.80 7.82 -26.26
N GLY A 284 0.29 7.11 -25.94
CA GLY A 284 0.62 6.74 -24.56
C GLY A 284 1.05 7.92 -23.69
N LEU A 285 1.72 8.91 -24.29
CA LEU A 285 2.16 10.11 -23.58
C LEU A 285 0.96 10.97 -23.20
N ARG A 286 -0.01 11.15 -24.11
CA ARG A 286 -1.23 11.90 -23.82
C ARG A 286 -2.00 11.34 -22.63
N SER A 287 -2.29 10.03 -22.64
CA SER A 287 -3.02 9.40 -21.54
C SER A 287 -2.26 9.47 -20.23
N PHE A 288 -0.92 9.39 -20.26
CA PHE A 288 -0.10 9.57 -19.08
C PHE A 288 -0.19 11.00 -18.53
N LEU A 289 -0.11 12.02 -19.37
CA LEU A 289 -0.28 13.41 -18.94
C LEU A 289 -1.71 13.65 -18.40
N GLU A 290 -2.74 13.05 -18.99
CA GLU A 290 -4.15 13.17 -18.52
C GLU A 290 -4.38 12.54 -17.13
N MET A 291 -3.62 11.52 -16.78
CA MET A 291 -3.75 10.83 -15.50
C MET A 291 -2.93 11.45 -14.37
N ASN A 292 -1.85 12.17 -14.70
CA ASN A 292 -0.86 12.63 -13.71
C ASN A 292 -0.77 14.16 -13.60
N LEU A 293 -1.25 14.93 -14.58
CA LEU A 293 -1.19 16.39 -14.54
C LEU A 293 -2.56 17.02 -14.29
N ASN A 294 -2.57 18.12 -13.54
CA ASN A 294 -3.73 18.94 -13.29
C ASN A 294 -3.74 20.19 -14.19
N ARG A 295 -4.73 20.30 -15.08
CA ARG A 295 -4.86 21.47 -15.99
C ARG A 295 -5.08 22.81 -15.27
N GLU A 296 -5.44 22.81 -14.00
CA GLU A 296 -5.58 24.04 -13.23
C GLU A 296 -4.24 24.53 -12.68
N ASP A 297 -3.23 23.66 -12.57
CA ASP A 297 -1.89 24.02 -12.13
C ASP A 297 -1.12 24.77 -13.24
N PRO A 298 -0.43 25.89 -12.93
CA PRO A 298 0.28 26.69 -13.92
C PRO A 298 1.49 25.98 -14.56
N VAL A 299 2.16 25.10 -13.83
CA VAL A 299 3.34 24.36 -14.30
C VAL A 299 2.88 23.22 -15.21
N ASP A 300 1.88 22.48 -14.79
CA ASP A 300 1.29 21.38 -15.56
C ASP A 300 0.72 21.84 -16.90
N ARG A 301 0.14 23.05 -16.94
CA ARG A 301 -0.31 23.68 -18.19
C ARG A 301 0.83 23.90 -19.18
N LEU A 302 1.97 24.38 -18.71
CA LEU A 302 3.14 24.59 -19.56
C LEU A 302 3.65 23.27 -20.16
N VAL A 303 3.61 22.18 -19.38
CA VAL A 303 3.96 20.83 -19.87
C VAL A 303 2.98 20.35 -20.94
N TYR A 304 1.69 20.63 -20.80
CA TYR A 304 0.68 20.34 -21.84
C TYR A 304 0.89 21.16 -23.12
N GLU A 305 1.19 22.46 -23.00
CA GLU A 305 1.44 23.34 -24.13
C GLU A 305 2.65 22.86 -24.95
N LEU A 306 3.74 22.48 -24.28
CA LEU A 306 4.91 21.88 -24.91
C LEU A 306 4.59 20.55 -25.61
N TYR A 307 3.75 19.71 -25.02
CA TYR A 307 3.30 18.47 -25.65
C TYR A 307 2.47 18.74 -26.91
N GLU A 308 1.54 19.69 -26.86
CA GLU A 308 0.71 20.06 -28.01
C GLU A 308 1.57 20.63 -29.16
N GLU A 309 2.53 21.51 -28.85
CA GLU A 309 3.48 22.08 -29.81
C GLU A 309 4.24 21.00 -30.59
N ILE A 310 4.81 20.01 -29.87
CA ILE A 310 5.56 18.90 -30.46
C ILE A 310 4.66 18.02 -31.36
N MET A 311 3.39 17.84 -30.99
CA MET A 311 2.46 17.00 -31.76
C MET A 311 1.85 17.71 -32.98
N THR A 312 1.86 19.04 -33.01
CA THR A 312 1.41 19.83 -34.17
C THR A 312 2.50 20.13 -35.20
N ASP A 313 3.77 20.15 -34.80
CA ASP A 313 4.92 20.42 -35.68
C ASP A 313 5.62 19.15 -36.22
N GLY A 314 5.10 17.96 -35.90
CA GLY A 314 5.62 16.64 -36.30
C GLY A 314 4.94 15.97 -37.49
#